data_AF-A0A954VY81-F1
#
_entry.id   AF-A0A954VY81-F1
#
_cell.length_a   1.000
_cell.length_b   1.000
_cell.length_c   1.000
_cell.angle_alpha   90.00
_cell.angle_beta   90.00
_cell.angle_gamma   90.00
#
_symmetry.space_group_name_H-M   'P 1'
#
loop_
_entity.id
_entity.type
_entity.pdbx_description
1 polymer ?
#
loop_
_entity_poly.entity_id
_entity_poly.type
_entity_poly.pdbx_seq_one_letter_code
_entity_poly.pdbx_strand_id
1 'polypeptide(L)' 'MDKKAKKRIDVLQQKINKAQQLLSAAKAQPDDPDDIVRLEKEISDAKAEIEKLKSS' A
#
# COMPACT_ATOMS: atom_id res chain seq x y z
N MET A 1 10.35 17.70 -6.77
CA MET A 1 10.32 16.26 -6.45
C MET A 1 11.63 15.60 -6.89
N ASP A 2 12.38 15.10 -5.93
CA ASP A 2 13.72 14.54 -6.14
C ASP A 2 13.68 13.18 -6.88
N LYS A 3 14.72 12.83 -7.66
CA LYS A 3 14.76 11.55 -8.40
C LYS A 3 14.68 10.34 -7.46
N LYS A 4 15.22 10.49 -6.24
CA LYS A 4 15.11 9.51 -5.15
C LYS A 4 13.68 9.42 -4.59
N ALA A 5 13.01 10.55 -4.42
CA ALA A 5 11.62 10.59 -3.95
C ALA A 5 10.69 9.91 -4.97
N LYS A 6 10.85 10.21 -6.26
CA LYS A 6 10.07 9.57 -7.32
C LYS A 6 10.20 8.05 -7.31
N LYS A 7 11.42 7.53 -7.20
CA LYS A 7 11.67 6.09 -7.10
C LYS A 7 11.08 5.46 -5.84
N ARG A 8 11.09 6.17 -4.70
CA ARG A 8 10.41 5.70 -3.47
C ARG A 8 8.90 5.63 -3.66
N ILE A 9 8.30 6.63 -4.30
CA ILE A 9 6.87 6.62 -4.61
C ILE A 9 6.51 5.45 -5.53
N ASP A 10 7.32 5.20 -6.57
CA ASP A 10 7.09 4.07 -7.48
C ASP A 10 7.11 2.72 -6.72
N VAL A 11 8.08 2.53 -5.81
CA VAL A 11 8.16 1.32 -4.97
C VAL A 11 6.96 1.20 -4.03
N LEU A 12 6.53 2.30 -3.40
CA LEU A 12 5.36 2.31 -2.53
C LEU A 12 4.07 2.02 -3.31
N GLN A 13 3.95 2.54 -4.54
CA GLN A 13 2.82 2.24 -5.42
C GLN A 13 2.79 0.77 -5.83
N GLN A 14 3.94 0.17 -6.13
CA GLN A 14 4.02 -1.28 -6.38
C GLN A 14 3.58 -2.10 -5.16
N LYS A 15 3.99 -1.69 -3.95
CA LYS A 15 3.53 -2.34 -2.71
C LYS A 15 2.01 -2.22 -2.53
N ILE A 16 1.45 -1.02 -2.74
CA ILE A 16 0.00 -0.80 -2.66
C ILE A 16 -0.75 -1.70 -3.64
N ASN A 17 -0.31 -1.77 -4.90
CA ASN A 17 -0.97 -2.60 -5.90
C ASN A 17 -0.96 -4.08 -5.51
N LYS A 18 0.17 -4.58 -4.98
CA LYS A 18 0.28 -5.96 -4.50
C LYS A 18 -0.62 -6.20 -3.27
N ALA A 19 -0.61 -5.30 -2.31
CA ALA A 19 -1.45 -5.38 -1.12
C ALA A 19 -2.95 -5.31 -1.48
N GLN A 20 -3.34 -4.52 -2.48
CA GLN A 20 -4.72 -4.46 -2.97
C GLN A 20 -5.17 -5.75 -3.66
N GLN A 21 -4.28 -6.41 -4.41
CA GLN A 21 -4.57 -7.73 -5.00
C GLN A 21 -4.77 -8.78 -3.91
N LEU A 22 -3.88 -8.81 -2.91
CA LEU A 22 -4.01 -9.68 -1.75
C LEU A 22 -5.29 -9.38 -0.96
N LEU A 23 -5.62 -8.10 -0.77
CA LEU A 23 -6.84 -7.69 -0.07
C LEU A 23 -8.09 -8.14 -0.81
N SER A 24 -8.10 -8.03 -2.14
CA SER A 24 -9.22 -8.50 -2.96
C SER A 24 -9.38 -10.02 -2.85
N ALA A 25 -8.27 -10.77 -2.84
CA ALA A 25 -8.28 -12.21 -2.63
C ALA A 25 -8.77 -12.59 -1.23
N ALA A 26 -8.25 -11.93 -0.19
CA ALA A 26 -8.66 -12.14 1.20
C ALA A 26 -10.13 -11.75 1.46
N LYS A 27 -10.65 -10.73 0.76
CA LYS A 27 -12.08 -10.38 0.82
C LYS A 27 -12.97 -11.39 0.08
N ALA A 28 -12.46 -12.03 -0.97
CA ALA A 28 -13.21 -13.02 -1.74
C ALA A 28 -13.31 -14.37 -1.01
N GLN A 29 -12.24 -14.78 -0.33
CA GLN A 29 -12.22 -15.93 0.57
C GLN A 29 -11.60 -15.49 1.91
N PRO A 30 -12.43 -14.98 2.85
CA PRO A 30 -11.95 -14.55 4.15
C PRO A 30 -11.67 -15.78 5.02
N ASP A 31 -10.53 -16.42 4.78
CA ASP A 31 -10.01 -17.47 5.66
C ASP A 31 -9.50 -16.85 6.97
N ASP A 32 -8.90 -15.65 6.89
CA ASP A 32 -8.40 -14.92 8.06
C ASP A 32 -8.78 -13.43 8.00
N PRO A 33 -9.74 -12.97 8.83
CA PRO A 33 -10.19 -11.58 8.83
C PRO A 33 -9.11 -10.59 9.31
N ASP A 34 -8.12 -11.05 10.09
CA ASP A 34 -7.02 -10.19 10.52
C ASP A 34 -6.10 -9.79 9.36
N ASP A 35 -5.98 -10.64 8.33
CA ASP A 35 -5.18 -10.32 7.14
C ASP A 35 -5.80 -9.18 6.33
N ILE A 36 -7.14 -9.07 6.30
CA ILE A 36 -7.84 -7.94 5.67
C ILE A 36 -7.47 -6.64 6.38
N VAL A 37 -7.55 -6.61 7.71
CA VAL A 37 -7.23 -5.43 8.53
C VAL A 37 -5.76 -5.05 8.36
N ARG A 38 -4.86 -6.04 8.35
CA ARG A 38 -3.43 -5.83 8.17
C ARG A 38 -3.10 -5.25 6.79
N LEU A 39 -3.69 -5.79 5.73
CA LEU A 39 -3.49 -5.32 4.36
C LEU A 39 -4.08 -3.92 4.15
N GLU A 40 -5.25 -3.62 4.73
CA GLU A 40 -5.82 -2.26 4.71
C GLU A 40 -4.92 -1.26 5.42
N LYS A 41 -4.36 -1.64 6.58
CA LYS A 41 -3.40 -0.81 7.30
C LYS A 41 -2.13 -0.57 6.48
N GLU A 42 -1.58 -1.61 5.85
CA GLU A 42 -0.37 -1.48 5.02
C GLU A 42 -0.60 -0.56 3.81
N ILE A 43 -1.76 -0.65 3.17
CA ILE A 43 -2.16 0.26 2.07
C ILE A 43 -2.28 1.69 2.59
N SER A 44 -2.91 1.90 3.74
CA SER A 44 -3.08 3.22 4.35
C SER A 44 -1.74 3.86 4.69
N ASP A 45 -0.86 3.12 5.37
CA ASP A 45 0.47 3.57 5.76
C ASP A 45 1.32 3.93 4.52
N ALA A 46 1.28 3.10 3.48
CA ALA A 46 1.99 3.36 2.23
C ALA A 46 1.44 4.59 1.48
N LYS A 47 0.12 4.81 1.49
CA LYS A 47 -0.50 6.02 0.91
C LYS A 47 -0.11 7.28 1.67
N ALA A 48 -0.14 7.25 3.00
CA ALA A 48 0.29 8.36 3.84
C ALA A 48 1.77 8.72 3.59
N GLU A 49 2.62 7.71 3.42
CA GLU A 49 4.03 7.93 3.10
C GLU A 49 4.23 8.54 1.70
N ILE A 50 3.45 8.11 0.71
CA ILE A 50 3.43 8.75 -0.62
C ILE A 50 3.01 10.21 -0.52
N GLU A 51 1.97 10.53 0.25
CA GLU A 51 1.51 11.92 0.43
C GLU A 51 2.60 12.79 1.05
N LYS A 52 3.25 12.31 2.12
CA LYS A 52 4.39 13.01 2.74
C LYS A 52 5.52 13.26 1.74
N LEU A 53 5.87 12.26 0.94
CA LEU A 53 6.91 12.37 -0.09
C LEU A 53 6.52 13.29 -1.26
N LYS A 54 5.22 13.47 -1.53
CA LYS A 54 4.73 14.43 -2.53
C LYS A 54 4.71 15.87 -2.01
N SER A 55 4.45 16.05 -0.71
CA SER A 55 4.47 17.36 -0.04
C SER A 55 5.88 17.85 0.33
N SER A 56 6.89 16.99 0.16
CA SER A 56 8.29 17.26 0.55
C SER A 56 9.22 17.60 -0.62
#